data_AF-A0A1E3PCG4-F1
#
_entry.id   AF-A0A1E3PCG4-F1
#
_cell.length_a   1.000
_cell.length_b   1.000
_cell.length_c   1.000
_cell.angle_alpha   90.00
_cell.angle_beta   90.00
_cell.angle_gamma   90.00
#
_symmetry.space_group_name_H-M   'P 1'
#
loop_
_entity.id
_entity.type
_entity.pdbx_description
1 polymer ?
#
loop_
_entity_poly.entity_id
_entity_poly.type
_entity_poly.pdbx_seq_one_letter_code
_entity_poly.pdbx_strand_id
1 'polypeptide(L)'
;NRSPYHDPRTWKMTPAMIRARRPYFWKNATAFVVLSGITVGIYLYTYSFLGQDDFEDVPIPPISEAELVKLKKEYEASKKSQ
;
A
#
# COMPACT_ATOMS: atom_id res chain seq x y z
N ASN A 1 9.51 -13.18 39.09
CA ASN A 1 10.56 -12.29 38.56
C ASN A 1 9.88 -11.08 37.91
N ARG A 2 10.06 -9.85 38.41
CA ARG A 2 9.41 -8.65 37.84
C ARG A 2 10.40 -7.93 36.91
N SER A 3 9.96 -7.52 35.73
CA SER A 3 10.80 -6.78 34.78
C SER A 3 11.12 -5.39 35.32
N PRO A 4 12.40 -4.97 35.40
CA PRO A 4 12.77 -3.63 35.87
C PRO A 4 12.45 -2.52 34.87
N TYR A 5 12.01 -2.89 33.66
CA TYR A 5 11.81 -1.98 32.54
C TYR A 5 10.36 -1.55 32.33
N HIS A 6 9.41 -2.23 32.98
CA HIS A 6 7.98 -1.96 32.86
C HIS A 6 7.34 -1.80 34.23
N ASP A 7 6.49 -0.79 34.38
CA ASP A 7 5.67 -0.63 35.58
C ASP A 7 4.57 -1.71 35.59
N PRO A 8 4.51 -2.58 36.61
CA PRO A 8 3.53 -3.67 36.68
C PRO A 8 2.09 -3.21 36.91
N ARG A 9 1.85 -1.96 37.31
CA ARG A 9 0.50 -1.41 37.54
C ARG A 9 -0.01 -0.64 36.34
N THR A 10 0.86 0.17 35.73
CA THR A 10 0.48 1.09 34.64
C THR A 10 0.89 0.60 33.25
N TRP A 11 1.71 -0.46 33.18
CA TRP A 11 2.32 -1.00 31.95
C TRP A 11 3.18 0.01 31.17
N LYS A 12 3.44 1.17 31.75
CA LYS A 12 4.26 2.22 31.15
C LYS A 12 5.74 1.85 31.20
N MET A 13 6.47 2.50 30.30
CA MET A 13 7.93 2.41 30.28
C MET A 13 8.52 3.09 31.51
N THR A 14 9.47 2.43 32.18
CA THR A 14 10.20 3.08 33.28
C THR A 14 11.25 4.06 32.72
N PRO A 15 11.66 5.08 33.49
CA PRO A 15 12.74 5.99 33.08
C PRO A 15 14.04 5.28 32.73
N ALA A 16 14.32 4.14 33.38
CA ALA A 16 15.47 3.30 33.06
C ALA A 16 15.41 2.74 31.64
N MET A 17 14.25 2.22 31.21
CA MET A 17 14.07 1.72 29.86
C MET A 17 14.15 2.83 28.79
N ILE A 18 13.61 4.01 29.08
CA ILE A 18 13.67 5.15 28.15
C ILE A 18 15.14 5.54 27.88
N ARG A 19 15.98 5.60 28.91
CA ARG A 19 17.42 5.88 28.76
C ARG A 19 18.13 4.80 27.96
N ALA A 20 17.85 3.53 28.23
CA ALA A 20 18.46 2.41 27.51
C ALA A 20 18.17 2.45 26.00
N ARG A 21 17.03 3.04 25.59
CA ARG A 21 16.62 3.15 24.18
C ARG A 21 17.07 4.42 23.46
N ARG A 22 17.47 5.47 24.18
CA ARG A 22 17.93 6.73 23.58
C ARG A 22 18.95 6.57 22.44
N PRO A 23 20.00 5.73 22.54
CA PRO A 23 21.01 5.66 21.48
C PRO A 23 20.53 5.01 20.18
N TYR A 24 19.40 4.28 20.21
CA TYR A 24 18.88 3.58 19.04
C TYR A 24 17.78 4.36 18.30
N PHE A 25 17.23 5.41 18.93
CA PHE A 25 16.10 6.16 18.36
C PHE A 25 16.43 6.68 16.96
N TRP A 26 17.55 7.38 16.81
CA TRP A 26 17.95 7.95 15.51
C TRP A 26 18.29 6.87 14.48
N LYS A 27 18.99 5.80 14.88
CA LYS A 27 19.34 4.69 13.96
C LYS A 27 18.08 4.02 13.41
N ASN A 28 17.10 3.76 14.28
CA ASN A 28 15.84 3.14 13.90
C ASN A 28 14.96 4.08 13.08
N ALA A 29 14.92 5.37 13.44
CA ALA A 29 14.19 6.39 12.69
C ALA A 29 14.73 6.54 11.27
N THR A 30 16.06 6.58 11.10
CA THR A 30 16.68 6.62 9.77
C THR A 30 16.31 5.38 8.95
N ALA A 31 16.39 4.18 9.54
CA ALA A 31 15.99 2.96 8.84
C ALA A 31 14.52 3.00 8.39
N PHE A 32 13.63 3.51 9.24
CA PHE A 32 12.22 3.70 8.90
C PHE A 32 12.01 4.71 7.76
N VAL A 33 12.72 5.84 7.79
CA VAL A 33 12.66 6.86 6.74
C VAL A 33 13.16 6.32 5.41
N VAL A 34 14.27 5.57 5.40
CA VAL A 34 14.79 4.93 4.18
C VAL A 34 13.79 3.94 3.61
N LEU A 35 13.27 3.04 4.45
CA LEU A 35 12.31 2.03 4.02
C LEU A 35 11.03 2.68 3.45
N SER A 36 10.45 3.62 4.19
CA SER A 36 9.24 4.33 3.75
C SER A 36 9.47 5.15 2.48
N GLY A 37 10.61 5.84 2.37
CA GLY A 37 10.99 6.60 1.18
C GLY A 37 11.11 5.72 -0.07
N ILE A 38 11.72 4.54 0.05
CA ILE A 38 11.80 3.57 -1.05
C ILE A 38 10.39 3.11 -1.46
N THR A 39 9.56 2.69 -0.50
CA THR A 39 8.21 2.20 -0.81
C THR A 39 7.34 3.27 -1.46
N VAL A 40 7.31 4.48 -0.90
CA VAL A 40 6.54 5.61 -1.46
C VAL A 40 7.10 6.02 -2.83
N GLY A 41 8.41 6.05 -2.98
CA GLY A 41 9.07 6.34 -4.26
C GLY A 41 8.67 5.37 -5.36
N ILE A 42 8.70 4.06 -5.09
CA ILE A 42 8.25 3.01 -6.03
C ILE A 42 6.78 3.21 -6.39
N TYR A 43 5.91 3.47 -5.41
CA TYR A 43 4.49 3.70 -5.65
C TYR A 43 4.25 4.90 -6.55
N LEU A 44 4.84 6.06 -6.22
CA LEU A 44 4.67 7.29 -6.99
C LEU A 44 5.24 7.14 -8.41
N TYR A 45 6.42 6.52 -8.54
CA TYR A 45 7.01 6.23 -9.84
C TYR A 45 6.07 5.36 -10.68
N THR A 46 5.64 4.22 -10.13
CA THR A 46 4.76 3.28 -10.84
C THR A 46 3.44 3.93 -11.23
N TYR A 47 2.83 4.70 -10.33
CA TYR A 47 1.60 5.44 -10.60
C TYR A 47 1.78 6.45 -11.75
N SER A 48 2.86 7.22 -11.72
CA SER A 48 3.16 8.21 -12.76
C SER A 48 3.54 7.58 -14.11
N PHE A 49 4.17 6.41 -14.08
CA PHE A 49 4.66 5.70 -15.26
C PHE A 49 3.54 4.94 -15.97
N LEU A 50 2.73 4.18 -15.23
CA LEU A 50 1.63 3.41 -15.79
C LEU A 50 0.46 4.28 -16.25
N GLY A 51 0.26 5.45 -15.66
CA GLY A 51 -0.83 6.36 -16.05
C GLY A 51 -0.65 7.05 -17.40
N GLN A 52 0.43 6.75 -18.14
CA GLN A 52 0.74 7.38 -19.43
C GLN A 52 0.39 6.53 -20.65
N ASP A 53 0.03 5.25 -20.46
CA ASP A 53 -0.29 4.35 -21.57
C ASP A 53 -1.80 4.34 -21.86
N ASP A 54 -2.18 4.84 -23.04
CA ASP A 54 -3.58 4.92 -23.49
C ASP A 54 -4.04 3.67 -24.27
N PHE A 55 -3.19 2.64 -24.41
CA PHE A 55 -3.48 1.34 -25.06
C PHE A 55 -4.12 1.43 -26.47
N GLU A 56 -3.98 2.57 -27.16
CA GLU A 56 -4.61 2.82 -28.46
C GLU A 56 -4.06 1.91 -29.57
N ASP A 57 -2.84 1.41 -29.39
CA ASP A 57 -2.13 0.52 -30.32
C ASP A 57 -2.49 -0.97 -30.12
N VAL A 58 -3.27 -1.31 -29.09
CA VAL A 58 -3.70 -2.69 -28.85
C VAL A 58 -4.83 -3.06 -29.82
N PRO A 59 -4.61 -4.00 -30.76
CA PRO A 59 -5.65 -4.39 -31.71
C PRO A 59 -6.79 -5.12 -30.99
N ILE A 60 -8.02 -4.66 -31.22
CA ILE A 60 -9.22 -5.31 -30.68
C ILE A 60 -9.39 -6.67 -31.38
N PRO A 61 -9.53 -7.78 -30.64
CA PRO A 61 -9.76 -9.08 -31.25
C PRO A 61 -11.10 -9.09 -32.01
N PRO A 62 -11.17 -9.76 -33.17
CA PRO A 62 -12.41 -9.86 -33.93
C PRO A 62 -13.47 -10.60 -33.10
N ILE A 63 -14.65 -10.01 -33.00
CA ILE A 63 -15.79 -10.50 -32.24
C ILE A 63 -17.01 -10.64 -33.14
N SER A 64 -17.78 -11.71 -32.95
CA SER A 64 -19.01 -11.91 -33.72
C SER A 64 -20.11 -10.94 -33.28
N GLU A 65 -21.00 -10.52 -34.19
CA GLU A 65 -22.09 -9.59 -33.87
C GLU A 65 -23.03 -10.14 -32.78
N ALA A 66 -23.28 -11.45 -32.80
CA ALA A 66 -24.12 -12.12 -31.81
C ALA A 66 -23.51 -12.06 -30.39
N GLU A 67 -22.20 -12.22 -30.30
CA GLU A 67 -21.45 -12.15 -29.04
C GLU A 67 -21.35 -10.70 -28.52
N LEU A 68 -21.19 -9.73 -29.41
CA LEU A 68 -21.24 -8.30 -29.10
C LEU A 68 -22.57 -7.88 -28.46
N VAL A 69 -23.69 -8.33 -29.04
CA VAL A 69 -25.03 -8.04 -28.51
C VAL A 69 -25.20 -8.65 -27.12
N LYS A 70 -24.71 -9.88 -26.90
CA LYS A 70 -24.74 -10.54 -25.60
C LYS A 70 -23.93 -9.77 -24.55
N LEU A 71 -22.68 -9.41 -24.88
CA LEU A 71 -21.77 -8.67 -23.99
C LEU A 71 -22.34 -7.29 -23.61
N LYS A 72 -22.91 -6.55 -24.56
CA LYS A 72 -23.56 -5.25 -24.28
C LYS A 72 -24.72 -5.40 -23.31
N LYS A 73 -25.56 -6.42 -23.50
CA LYS A 73 -26.69 -6.72 -22.62
C LYS A 73 -26.24 -7.06 -21.20
N GLU A 74 -25.17 -7.84 -21.06
CA GLU A 74 -24.57 -8.18 -19.78
C GLU A 74 -23.96 -6.94 -19.08
N TYR A 75 -23.25 -6.08 -19.81
CA TYR A 75 -22.71 -4.82 -19.30
C TYR A 75 -23.80 -3.85 -18.81
N GLU A 76 -24.88 -3.70 -19.57
CA GLU A 76 -26.00 -2.84 -19.15
C GLU A 76 -26.72 -3.40 -17.92
N ALA A 77 -26.81 -4.72 -17.79
CA ALA A 77 -27.37 -5.37 -16.60
C ALA A 77 -26.49 -5.15 -15.38
N SER A 78 -25.16 -5.30 -15.51
CA SER A 78 -24.23 -5.08 -14.40
C SER A 78 -24.18 -3.61 -13.97
N LYS A 79 -24.16 -2.68 -14.92
CA LYS A 79 -24.20 -1.22 -14.64
C LYS A 79 -25.48 -0.78 -13.93
N LYS A 80 -26.62 -1.42 -14.20
CA LYS A 80 -27.89 -1.15 -13.49
C LYS A 80 -27.95 -1.75 -12.09
N SER A 81 -27.14 -2.75 -11.80
CA SER A 81 -27.07 -3.43 -10.50
C SER A 81 -26.07 -2.81 -9.52
N GLN A 82 -25.18 -1.93 -10.02
CA GLN A 82 -24.17 -1.20 -9.27
C GLN A 82 -24.66 0.20 -8.91
#